data_AF-A0A962YM39-F1
#
_entry.id   AF-A0A962YM39-F1
#
_cell.length_a   1.000
_cell.length_b   1.000
_cell.length_c   1.000
_cell.angle_alpha   90.00
_cell.angle_beta   90.00
_cell.angle_gamma   90.00
#
_symmetry.space_group_name_H-M   'P 1'
#
loop_
_entity.id
_entity.type
_entity.pdbx_description
1 polymer ?
#
loop_
_entity_poly.entity_id
_entity_poly.type
_entity_poly.pdbx_seq_one_letter_code
_entity_poly.pdbx_strand_id
1 'polypeptide(L)' 'MQDPDRLISAHPAADDTAIDRAIRPKTLAEYVGQPAVREQMEIFIPAARDRG' A
#
# COMPACT_ATOMS: atom_id res chain seq x y z
N MET A 1 -6.10 35.98 -16.83
CA MET A 1 -6.10 35.39 -15.48
C MET A 1 -5.26 34.13 -15.60
N GLN A 2 -4.02 34.16 -15.14
CA GLN A 2 -3.14 32.98 -15.20
C GLN A 2 -3.72 31.94 -14.24
N ASP A 3 -4.15 30.80 -14.77
CA ASP A 3 -4.48 29.63 -13.96
C ASP A 3 -3.24 29.26 -13.11
N PRO A 4 -3.37 29.12 -11.79
CA PRO A 4 -2.23 28.74 -10.95
C PRO A 4 -1.76 27.35 -11.38
N ASP A 5 -0.46 27.22 -11.65
CA ASP A 5 0.19 25.92 -11.91
C ASP A 5 -0.28 24.93 -10.84
N ARG A 6 -1.07 23.93 -11.24
CA ARG A 6 -1.58 22.94 -10.31
C ARG A 6 -0.40 22.09 -9.85
N LEU A 7 0.04 22.31 -8.61
CA LEU A 7 1.13 21.59 -7.92
C LEU A 7 0.91 20.08 -7.75
N ILE A 8 -0.21 19.54 -8.22
CA ILE A 8 -0.61 18.15 -7.96
C ILE A 8 -0.72 17.43 -9.29
N SER A 9 0.22 16.50 -9.52
CA SER A 9 0.21 15.55 -10.62
C SER A 9 -0.37 14.21 -10.15
N ALA A 10 -1.14 13.54 -11.01
CA ALA A 10 -1.57 12.16 -10.76
C ALA A 10 -0.46 11.12 -11.07
N HIS A 11 0.60 11.55 -11.75
CA HIS A 11 1.75 10.70 -12.04
C HIS A 11 2.76 10.74 -10.88
N PRO A 12 3.24 9.57 -10.42
CA PRO A 12 4.27 9.51 -9.39
C PRO A 12 5.57 10.13 -9.88
N ALA A 13 6.24 10.88 -9.00
CA ALA A 13 7.60 11.34 -9.23
C ALA A 13 8.59 10.15 -9.13
N ALA A 14 9.80 10.33 -9.67
CA ALA A 14 10.81 9.28 -9.69
C ALA A 14 11.13 8.73 -8.28
N ASP A 15 11.10 9.60 -7.27
CA ASP A 15 11.46 9.27 -5.89
C ASP A 15 10.29 8.67 -5.08
N ASP A 16 9.04 8.85 -5.52
CA ASP A 16 7.84 8.39 -4.81
C ASP A 16 7.88 6.87 -4.60
N THR A 17 8.38 6.13 -5.58
CA THR A 17 8.49 4.67 -5.49
C THR A 17 9.53 4.23 -4.46
N ALA A 18 10.65 4.96 -4.35
CA ALA A 18 11.68 4.65 -3.37
C ALA A 18 11.18 4.93 -1.94
N ILE A 19 10.46 6.05 -1.77
CA ILE A 19 9.86 6.44 -0.50
C ILE A 19 8.74 5.47 -0.09
N ASP A 20 7.82 5.13 -0.99
CA ASP A 20 6.73 4.19 -0.71
C ASP A 20 7.27 2.82 -0.24
N ARG A 21 8.30 2.31 -0.91
CA ARG A 21 8.95 1.04 -0.51
C ARG A 21 9.59 1.10 0.87
N ALA A 22 10.08 2.26 1.29
CA ALA A 22 10.71 2.43 2.59
C ALA A 22 9.68 2.42 3.73
N ILE A 23 8.44 2.88 3.47
CA ILE A 23 7.38 2.98 4.49
C ILE A 23 6.39 1.81 4.46
N ARG A 24 6.32 1.05 3.36
CA ARG A 24 5.34 -0.02 3.20
C ARG A 24 5.62 -1.20 4.16
N PRO A 25 4.62 -1.67 4.91
CA PRO A 25 4.71 -2.89 5.71
C PRO A 25 5.12 -4.10 4.86
N LYS A 26 6.08 -4.90 5.33
CA LYS A 26 6.59 -6.08 4.61
C LYS A 26 5.75 -7.32 4.89
N THR A 27 5.13 -7.37 6.06
CA THR A 27 4.27 -8.46 6.51
C THR A 27 2.90 -7.94 6.90
N LEU A 28 1.91 -8.84 6.94
CA LEU A 28 0.56 -8.52 7.41
C LEU A 28 0.56 -8.09 8.89
N ALA A 29 1.51 -8.57 9.70
CA ALA A 29 1.63 -8.21 11.11
C ALA A 29 2.11 -6.77 11.33
N GLU A 30 2.90 -6.23 10.39
CA GLU A 30 3.33 -4.82 10.39
C GLU A 30 2.24 -3.88 9.85
N TYR A 31 1.15 -4.42 9.31
CA TYR A 31 0.07 -3.61 8.74
C TYR A 31 -0.81 -3.00 9.85
N VAL A 32 -0.84 -1.67 9.90
CA VAL A 32 -1.59 -0.92 10.90
C VAL A 32 -2.93 -0.45 10.33
N GLY A 33 -4.02 -0.74 11.05
CA GLY A 33 -5.38 -0.39 10.66
C GLY A 33 -6.12 -1.50 9.91
N GLN A 34 -7.36 -1.23 9.53
CA GLN A 34 -8.27 -2.17 8.85
C GLN A 34 -8.37 -3.55 9.52
N PRO A 35 -8.80 -3.63 10.79
CA PRO A 35 -8.80 -4.88 11.56
C PRO A 35 -9.58 -6.01 10.88
N ALA A 36 -10.77 -5.73 10.35
CA ALA A 36 -11.59 -6.73 9.66
C ALA A 36 -10.90 -7.35 8.43
N VAL A 37 -10.20 -6.53 7.63
CA VAL A 37 -9.46 -7.02 6.45
C VAL A 37 -8.26 -7.83 6.88
N ARG A 38 -7.51 -7.36 7.89
CA ARG A 38 -6.35 -8.07 8.42
C ARG A 38 -6.74 -9.47 8.94
N GLU A 39 -7.81 -9.56 9.72
CA GLU A 39 -8.35 -10.82 10.24
C GLU A 39 -8.75 -11.80 9.12
N GLN A 40 -9.37 -11.32 8.04
CA GLN A 40 -9.69 -12.16 6.89
C GLN A 40 -8.43 -12.64 6.14
N MET A 41 -7.44 -11.76 5.98
CA MET A 41 -6.19 -12.10 5.30
C MET A 41 -5.36 -13.11 6.09
N GLU A 42 -5.43 -13.10 7.42
CA GLU A 42 -4.79 -14.11 8.28
C GLU A 42 -5.30 -15.54 7.98
N ILE A 43 -6.54 -15.68 7.50
CA ILE A 43 -7.11 -16.98 7.09
C ILE A 43 -6.80 -17.28 5.62
N PHE A 44 -6.96 -16.29 4.74
CA PHE A 44 -6.84 -16.53 3.30
C PHE A 44 -5.41 -16.80 2.83
N ILE A 45 -4.42 -16.12 3.40
CA ILE A 45 -3.01 -16.31 3.02
C ILE A 45 -2.55 -17.76 3.23
N PRO A 46 -2.70 -18.38 4.43
CA PRO A 46 -2.32 -19.78 4.61
C PRO A 46 -3.17 -20.71 3.75
N ALA A 47 -4.50 -20.50 3.68
CA ALA A 47 -5.36 -21.33 2.84
C ALA A 47 -5.00 -21.27 1.34
N ALA A 48 -4.50 -20.14 0.85
CA ALA A 48 -4.02 -20.00 -0.52
C ALA A 48 -2.67 -20.72 -0.73
N ARG A 49 -1.78 -20.68 0.26
CA ARG A 49 -0.51 -21.41 0.23
C ARG A 49 -0.71 -22.92 0.18
N ASP A 50 -1.69 -23.44 0.94
CA ASP A 50 -1.99 -24.87 0.99
C ASP A 50 -2.61 -25.42 -0.32
N ARG A 51 -3.16 -24.53 -1.15
CA ARG A 51 -3.73 -24.88 -2.47
C ARG A 51 -2.72 -24.76 -3.63
N GLY A 52 -1.57 -24.15 -3.37
CA GLY A 52 -0.51 -23.89 -4.36
C GLY A 52 0.37 -25.09 -4.64
#